data_AF-A0A7V9PJA5-F1
#
_entry.id   AF-A0A7V9PJA5-F1
#
_cell.length_a   1.000
_cell.length_b   1.000
_cell.length_c   1.000
_cell.angle_alpha   90.00
_cell.angle_beta   90.00
_cell.angle_gamma   90.00
#
_symmetry.space_group_name_H-M   'P 1'
#
loop_
_entity.id
_entity.type
_entity.pdbx_description
1 polymer ?
#
loop_
_entity_poly.entity_id
_entity_poly.type
_entity_poly.pdbx_seq_one_letter_code
_entity_poly.pdbx_strand_id
1 'polypeptide(L)'
;MMREFVVHYVLYPGGIAFAVTILVMVDRSPSDVANQACLLVLLLTAGGLGFARPRTAWLAGVVVGSSLAVAHATYQVAGVQLPYPMSPAGWAGALALLLLLAPAFGAAYTGAAVGRRFGRPS
;
A
#
# COMPACT_ATOMS: atom_id res chain seq x y z
N MET A 1 14.62 16.58 -19.12
CA MET A 1 15.38 16.45 -17.85
C MET A 1 14.55 16.88 -16.63
N MET A 2 14.08 18.14 -16.52
CA MET A 2 13.34 18.62 -15.33
C MET A 2 12.02 17.86 -15.04
N ARG A 3 11.24 17.53 -16.08
CA ARG A 3 9.97 16.78 -15.95
C ARG A 3 10.18 15.35 -15.43
N GLU A 4 11.25 14.69 -15.83
CA GLU A 4 11.57 13.36 -15.31
C GLU A 4 11.98 13.44 -13.84
N PHE A 5 12.79 14.44 -13.46
CA PHE A 5 13.17 14.64 -12.07
C PHE A 5 11.94 14.82 -11.15
N VAL A 6 11.00 15.69 -11.52
CA VAL A 6 9.78 15.94 -10.73
C VAL A 6 8.94 14.67 -10.58
N VAL A 7 8.75 13.90 -11.65
CA VAL A 7 7.98 12.65 -11.58
C VAL A 7 8.69 11.60 -10.72
N HIS A 8 10.02 11.47 -10.84
CA HIS A 8 10.80 10.45 -10.16
C HIS A 8 10.97 10.70 -8.67
N TYR A 9 11.30 11.93 -8.29
CA TYR A 9 11.76 12.26 -6.94
C TYR A 9 10.69 12.93 -6.10
N VAL A 10 9.62 13.44 -6.71
CA VAL A 10 8.56 14.16 -5.98
C VAL A 10 7.23 13.42 -6.10
N LEU A 11 6.71 13.24 -7.31
CA LEU A 11 5.35 12.73 -7.48
C LEU A 11 5.20 11.26 -7.09
N TYR A 12 6.18 10.41 -7.44
CA TYR A 12 6.11 8.98 -7.10
C TYR A 12 6.21 8.71 -5.59
N PRO A 13 7.24 9.20 -4.87
CA PRO A 13 7.28 9.04 -3.41
C PRO A 13 6.12 9.78 -2.72
N GLY A 14 5.70 10.93 -3.23
CA GLY A 14 4.50 11.62 -2.75
C GLY A 14 3.23 10.78 -2.91
N GLY A 15 3.08 10.10 -4.05
CA GLY A 15 1.96 9.18 -4.31
C GLY A 15 1.97 7.96 -3.39
N ILE A 16 3.16 7.39 -3.11
CA ILE A 16 3.32 6.32 -2.13
C ILE A 16 2.92 6.80 -0.74
N ALA A 17 3.45 7.95 -0.29
CA ALA A 17 3.14 8.50 1.02
C ALA A 17 1.65 8.82 1.17
N PHE A 18 1.02 9.36 0.13
CA PHE A 18 -0.41 9.62 0.08
C PHE A 18 -1.23 8.33 0.17
N ALA A 19 -0.88 7.29 -0.59
CA ALA A 19 -1.55 5.99 -0.54
C ALA A 19 -1.48 5.36 0.86
N VAL A 20 -0.30 5.36 1.48
CA VAL A 20 -0.10 4.87 2.85
C VAL A 20 -0.93 5.66 3.85
N THR A 21 -0.98 6.98 3.70
CA THR A 21 -1.78 7.85 4.58
C THR A 21 -3.27 7.50 4.51
N ILE A 22 -3.82 7.36 3.29
CA ILE A 22 -5.22 6.97 3.11
C ILE A 22 -5.48 5.59 3.71
N LEU A 23 -4.62 4.61 3.46
CA LEU A 23 -4.77 3.26 4.02
C LEU A 23 -4.87 3.28 5.53
N VAL A 24 -3.92 3.94 6.20
CA VAL A 24 -3.90 4.05 7.66
C VAL A 24 -5.12 4.81 8.19
N MET A 25 -5.64 5.79 7.45
CA MET A 25 -6.86 6.51 7.84
C MET A 25 -8.11 5.63 7.73
N VAL A 26 -8.25 4.88 6.64
CA VAL A 26 -9.40 3.97 6.42
C VAL A 26 -9.39 2.81 7.41
N ASP A 27 -8.20 2.27 7.70
CA ASP A 27 -7.98 1.14 8.61
C ASP A 27 -8.38 1.41 10.07
N ARG A 28 -8.56 2.68 10.46
CA ARG A 28 -9.00 3.02 11.83
C ARG A 28 -10.47 2.72 12.11
N SER A 29 -11.28 2.51 11.08
CA SER A 29 -12.71 2.25 11.27
C SER A 29 -12.95 0.76 11.56
N PRO A 30 -13.73 0.41 12.61
CA PRO A 30 -13.96 -0.98 13.01
C PRO A 30 -15.00 -1.72 12.13
N SER A 31 -15.48 -1.11 11.04
CA SER A 31 -16.53 -1.69 10.20
C SER A 31 -15.99 -2.67 9.17
N ASP A 32 -16.73 -3.73 8.87
CA ASP A 32 -16.40 -4.65 7.77
C ASP A 32 -16.26 -3.92 6.42
N VAL A 33 -17.08 -2.89 6.22
CA VAL A 33 -17.00 -1.99 5.07
C VAL A 33 -15.64 -1.30 5.01
N ALA A 34 -15.07 -0.88 6.15
CA ALA A 34 -13.74 -0.28 6.18
C ALA A 34 -12.64 -1.28 5.86
N ASN A 35 -12.74 -2.53 6.31
CA ASN A 35 -11.77 -3.58 5.94
C ASN A 35 -11.78 -3.84 4.42
N GLN A 36 -12.97 -3.92 3.81
CA GLN A 36 -13.11 -4.06 2.35
C GLN A 36 -12.62 -2.82 1.61
N ALA A 37 -12.94 -1.63 2.11
CA ALA A 37 -12.45 -0.37 1.56
C ALA A 37 -10.92 -0.28 1.65
N CYS A 38 -10.31 -0.72 2.75
CA CYS A 38 -8.86 -0.78 2.92
C CYS A 38 -8.23 -1.67 1.86
N LEU A 39 -8.78 -2.87 1.67
CA LEU A 39 -8.30 -3.80 0.64
C LEU A 39 -8.46 -3.21 -0.77
N LEU A 40 -9.60 -2.57 -1.06
CA LEU A 40 -9.82 -1.89 -2.34
C LEU A 40 -8.80 -0.76 -2.56
N VAL A 41 -8.58 0.10 -1.57
CA VAL A 41 -7.58 1.19 -1.63
C VAL A 41 -6.19 0.61 -1.84
N LEU A 42 -5.82 -0.45 -1.13
CA LEU A 42 -4.54 -1.14 -1.28
C LEU A 42 -4.36 -1.63 -2.72
N LEU A 43 -5.36 -2.31 -3.30
CA LEU A 43 -5.29 -2.82 -4.66
C LEU A 43 -5.20 -1.69 -5.69
N LEU A 44 -6.05 -0.67 -5.57
CA LEU A 44 -6.09 0.45 -6.51
C LEU A 44 -4.79 1.28 -6.47
N THR A 45 -4.26 1.54 -5.27
CA THR A 45 -3.04 2.33 -5.11
C THR A 45 -1.80 1.54 -5.52
N ALA A 46 -1.64 0.28 -5.08
CA ALA A 46 -0.53 -0.56 -5.49
C ALA A 46 -0.55 -0.81 -7.01
N GLY A 47 -1.73 -1.13 -7.57
CA GLY A 47 -1.93 -1.29 -9.01
C GLY A 47 -1.66 -0.02 -9.81
N GLY A 48 -2.19 1.12 -9.37
CA GLY A 48 -1.95 2.42 -9.99
C GLY A 48 -0.48 2.82 -10.00
N LEU A 49 0.23 2.62 -8.87
CA LEU A 49 1.67 2.88 -8.75
C LEU A 49 2.49 1.92 -9.63
N GLY A 50 2.08 0.65 -9.70
CA GLY A 50 2.69 -0.34 -10.60
C GLY A 50 2.49 0.00 -12.07
N PHE A 51 1.30 0.46 -12.45
CA PHE A 51 0.99 0.95 -13.80
C PHE A 51 1.81 2.18 -14.16
N ALA A 52 1.89 3.17 -13.26
CA ALA A 52 2.67 4.38 -13.45
C ALA A 52 4.16 4.09 -13.57
N ARG A 53 4.67 3.07 -12.85
CA ARG A 53 6.08 2.64 -12.91
C ARG A 53 6.27 1.13 -12.90
N PRO A 54 6.24 0.50 -14.09
CA PRO A 54 6.36 -0.95 -14.16
C PRO A 54 7.70 -1.54 -13.72
N ARG A 55 8.79 -0.74 -13.73
CA ARG A 55 10.13 -1.16 -13.29
C ARG A 55 10.28 -1.19 -11.77
N THR A 56 9.51 -0.37 -11.06
CA THR A 56 9.55 -0.25 -9.59
C THR A 56 8.28 -0.79 -8.92
N ALA A 57 7.50 -1.62 -9.63
CA ALA A 57 6.27 -2.19 -9.12
C ALA A 57 6.48 -2.99 -7.82
N TRP A 58 7.66 -3.60 -7.66
CA TRP A 58 8.03 -4.30 -6.43
C TRP A 58 8.10 -3.36 -5.22
N LEU A 59 8.58 -2.11 -5.38
CA LEU A 59 8.61 -1.11 -4.31
C LEU A 59 7.19 -0.74 -3.87
N ALA A 60 6.29 -0.55 -4.84
CA ALA A 60 4.88 -0.27 -4.53
C ALA A 60 4.25 -1.43 -3.75
N GLY A 61 4.47 -2.68 -4.19
CA GLY A 61 3.98 -3.88 -3.48
C GLY A 61 4.50 -3.98 -2.05
N VAL A 62 5.81 -3.81 -1.85
CA VAL A 62 6.43 -3.86 -0.51
C VAL A 62 5.92 -2.74 0.37
N VAL A 63 6.02 -1.48 -0.07
CA VAL A 63 5.73 -0.32 0.79
C VAL A 63 4.24 -0.25 1.12
N VAL A 64 3.37 -0.41 0.12
CA VAL A 64 1.91 -0.37 0.35
C VAL A 64 1.47 -1.59 1.15
N GLY A 65 1.93 -2.80 0.79
CA GLY A 65 1.52 -4.03 1.46
C GLY A 65 2.03 -4.20 2.89
N SER A 66 3.17 -3.61 3.25
CA SER A 66 3.70 -3.63 4.63
C SER A 66 3.23 -2.43 5.48
N SER A 67 2.60 -1.43 4.88
CA SER A 67 2.26 -0.17 5.57
C SER A 67 1.40 -0.35 6.81
N LEU A 68 0.36 -1.20 6.73
CA LEU A 68 -0.52 -1.48 7.87
C LEU A 68 0.20 -2.28 8.96
N ALA A 69 1.03 -3.26 8.60
CA ALA A 69 1.85 -4.00 9.56
C ALA A 69 2.79 -3.05 10.34
N VAL A 70 3.44 -2.12 9.63
CA VAL A 70 4.31 -1.11 10.24
C VAL A 70 3.51 -0.15 11.12
N ALA A 71 2.36 0.35 10.64
CA ALA A 71 1.50 1.24 11.43
C ALA A 71 1.05 0.56 12.74
N HIS A 72 0.60 -0.68 12.68
CA HIS A 72 0.17 -1.44 13.86
C HIS A 72 1.33 -1.75 14.80
N ALA A 73 2.50 -2.11 14.28
CA ALA A 73 3.72 -2.23 15.08
C ALA A 73 4.08 -0.92 15.80
N THR A 74 3.97 0.23 15.12
CA THR A 74 4.22 1.53 15.76
C THR A 74 3.19 1.87 16.83
N TYR A 75 1.92 1.50 16.66
CA TYR A 75 0.90 1.67 17.70
C TYR A 75 1.21 0.82 18.94
N GLN A 76 1.68 -0.42 18.75
CA GLN A 76 2.09 -1.27 19.87
C GLN A 76 3.28 -0.70 20.64
N VAL A 77 4.30 -0.21 19.93
CA VAL A 77 5.47 0.43 20.57
C VAL A 77 5.07 1.72 21.29
N ALA A 78 4.14 2.48 20.73
CA ALA A 78 3.65 3.73 21.32
C ALA A 78 2.59 3.52 22.42
N GLY A 79 2.17 2.29 22.69
CA GLY A 79 1.10 1.99 23.66
C GLY A 79 -0.28 2.55 23.26
N VAL A 80 -0.50 2.82 21.97
CA VAL A 80 -1.77 3.33 21.45
C VAL A 80 -2.77 2.18 21.32
N GLN A 81 -3.88 2.29 22.04
CA GLN A 81 -4.97 1.31 21.92
C GLN A 81 -5.77 1.57 20.64
N LEU A 82 -5.96 0.51 19.86
CA LEU A 82 -6.79 0.53 18.66
C LEU A 82 -8.28 0.50 19.04
N PRO A 83 -9.16 1.11 18.24
CA PRO A 83 -10.61 1.12 18.49
C PRO A 83 -11.27 -0.24 18.25
N TYR A 84 -10.53 -1.25 17.80
CA TYR A 84 -11.01 -2.61 17.55
C TYR A 84 -10.03 -3.66 18.10
N PRO A 85 -10.54 -4.85 18.47
CA PRO A 85 -9.69 -5.96 18.88
C PRO A 85 -8.99 -6.59 17.67
N MET A 86 -7.67 -6.71 17.72
CA MET A 86 -6.90 -7.50 16.75
C MET A 86 -6.89 -8.98 17.13
N SER A 87 -7.04 -9.84 16.13
CA SER A 87 -6.83 -11.29 16.25
C SER A 87 -5.88 -11.76 15.15
N PRO A 88 -4.71 -12.33 15.48
CA PRO A 88 -4.18 -12.51 16.84
C PRO A 88 -3.78 -11.18 17.51
N ALA A 89 -3.78 -11.15 18.84
CA ALA A 89 -3.44 -9.94 19.61
C ALA A 89 -1.93 -9.63 19.59
N GLY A 90 -1.57 -8.38 19.91
CA GLY A 90 -0.18 -7.99 20.10
C GLY A 90 0.62 -7.88 18.79
N TRP A 91 1.89 -8.26 18.86
CA TRP A 91 2.82 -8.29 17.71
C TRP A 91 2.45 -9.32 16.64
N ALA A 92 1.78 -10.40 17.03
CA ALA A 92 1.33 -11.42 16.09
C ALA A 92 0.30 -10.85 15.10
N GLY A 93 -0.60 -9.98 15.55
CA GLY A 93 -1.57 -9.30 14.69
C GLY A 93 -0.88 -8.39 13.67
N ALA A 94 0.09 -7.59 14.11
CA ALA A 94 0.89 -6.75 13.22
C ALA A 94 1.64 -7.58 12.16
N LEU A 95 2.19 -8.74 12.55
CA LEU A 95 2.85 -9.64 11.60
C LEU A 95 1.86 -10.32 10.64
N ALA A 96 0.65 -10.65 11.10
CA ALA A 96 -0.38 -11.22 10.23
C ALA A 96 -0.77 -10.27 9.09
N LEU A 97 -0.70 -8.95 9.32
CA LEU A 97 -0.94 -7.94 8.28
C LEU A 97 0.10 -7.98 7.14
N LEU A 98 1.26 -8.60 7.33
CA LEU A 98 2.22 -8.83 6.23
C LEU A 98 1.64 -9.75 5.15
N LEU A 99 0.56 -10.50 5.44
CA LEU A 99 -0.17 -11.27 4.44
C LEU A 99 -0.72 -10.37 3.32
N LEU A 100 -0.94 -9.08 3.58
CA LEU A 100 -1.36 -8.07 2.60
C LEU A 100 -0.30 -7.78 1.53
N LEU A 101 0.95 -8.20 1.73
CA LEU A 101 1.98 -8.17 0.68
C LEU A 101 1.52 -8.94 -0.56
N ALA A 102 0.89 -10.10 -0.39
CA ALA A 102 0.47 -10.93 -1.51
C ALA A 102 -0.52 -10.21 -2.46
N PRO A 103 -1.68 -9.69 -1.99
CA PRO A 103 -2.57 -8.91 -2.84
C PRO A 103 -1.95 -7.60 -3.33
N ALA A 104 -1.10 -6.92 -2.53
CA ALA A 104 -0.43 -5.70 -2.96
C ALA A 104 0.53 -5.95 -4.13
N PHE A 105 1.35 -7.01 -4.06
CA PHE A 105 2.21 -7.43 -5.15
C PHE A 105 1.41 -7.86 -6.38
N GLY A 106 0.34 -8.64 -6.19
CA GLY A 106 -0.56 -9.05 -7.27
C GLY A 106 -1.11 -7.85 -8.03
N ALA A 107 -1.63 -6.85 -7.31
CA ALA A 107 -2.11 -5.61 -7.89
C ALA A 107 -1.00 -4.82 -8.59
N ALA A 108 0.14 -4.59 -7.91
CA ALA A 108 1.25 -3.81 -8.45
C ALA A 108 1.82 -4.41 -9.74
N TYR A 109 2.02 -5.73 -9.78
CA TYR A 109 2.50 -6.40 -10.98
C TYR A 109 1.45 -6.48 -12.09
N THR A 110 0.16 -6.59 -11.74
CA THR A 110 -0.93 -6.48 -12.72
C THR A 110 -0.93 -5.10 -13.36
N GLY A 111 -0.89 -4.04 -12.56
CA GLY A 111 -0.76 -2.67 -13.06
C GLY A 111 0.48 -2.48 -13.94
N ALA A 112 1.62 -3.00 -13.49
CA ALA A 112 2.87 -2.95 -14.25
C ALA A 112 2.78 -3.65 -15.61
N ALA A 113 2.16 -4.83 -15.67
CA ALA A 113 1.96 -5.57 -16.90
C ALA A 113 1.07 -4.78 -17.88
N VAL A 114 0.00 -4.17 -17.37
CA VAL A 114 -0.91 -3.31 -18.14
C VAL A 114 -0.17 -2.07 -18.65
N GLY A 115 0.58 -1.37 -17.79
CA GLY A 115 1.35 -0.18 -18.16
C GLY A 115 2.41 -0.47 -19.24
N ARG A 116 3.06 -1.63 -19.18
CA ARG A 116 4.01 -2.07 -20.24
C ARG A 116 3.35 -2.33 -21.59
N ARG A 117 2.07 -2.74 -21.60
CA ARG A 117 1.32 -2.96 -22.85
C ARG A 117 0.89 -1.64 -23.49
N PHE A 118 0.46 -0.68 -22.69
CA PHE A 118 0.01 0.64 -23.17
C PHE A 118 1.17 1.64 -23.44
N GLY A 119 2.32 1.46 -22.79
CA GLY A 119 3.48 2.35 -22.91
C GLY A 119 4.48 1.99 -24.02
N ARG A 120 4.17 1.03 -24.91
CA ARG A 120 5.02 0.68 -26.05
C ARG A 120 4.54 1.40 -27.32
N PRO A 121 5.29 2.38 -27.85
CA PRO A 121 5.34 2.52 -29.30
C PRO A 121 6.05 1.26 -29.84
N SER A 122 5.32 0.44 -30.58
CA SER A 122 5.91 -0.53 -31.52
C SER A 122 6.62 0.20 -32.64
#